data_AF-A0A3P7P923-F1
#
_entry.id   AF-A0A3P7P923-F1
#
_cell.length_a   1.000
_cell.length_b   1.000
_cell.length_c   1.000
_cell.angle_alpha   90.00
_cell.angle_beta   90.00
_cell.angle_gamma   90.00
#
_symmetry.space_group_name_H-M   'P 1'
#
loop_
_entity.id
_entity.type
_entity.pdbx_description
1 polymer ?
#
loop_
_entity_poly.entity_id
_entity_poly.type
_entity_poly.pdbx_seq_one_letter_code
_entity_poly.pdbx_strand_id
1 'polypeptide(L)'
;MDNEMALELEYFKHDLIKYATGDKSSDFTDKKYADVRKQLLNIKSLTEIIPEYIRKCRDLGDFWQFIKAKYSTYQERRIYLAETLNPVIEYFEEGMDIVISHLILQREKG
;
A
#
# COMPACT_ATOMS: atom_id res chain seq x y z
N MET A 1 11.34 -6.20 -9.66
CA MET A 1 10.15 -6.77 -8.99
C MET A 1 9.79 -5.90 -7.79
N ASP A 2 10.69 -5.70 -6.82
CA ASP A 2 10.38 -4.88 -5.63
C ASP A 2 10.10 -3.38 -5.94
N ASN A 3 10.84 -2.79 -6.88
CA ASN A 3 10.55 -1.41 -7.37
C ASN A 3 9.15 -1.28 -8.00
N GLU A 4 8.70 -2.30 -8.71
CA GLU A 4 7.39 -2.30 -9.36
C GLU A 4 6.28 -2.42 -8.32
N MET A 5 6.51 -3.22 -7.27
CA MET A 5 5.59 -3.34 -6.13
C MET A 5 5.50 -2.04 -5.32
N ALA A 6 6.62 -1.39 -5.01
CA ALA A 6 6.62 -0.11 -4.30
C ALA A 6 5.81 0.95 -5.07
N LEU A 7 6.03 1.05 -6.38
CA LEU A 7 5.30 1.97 -7.25
C LEU A 7 3.81 1.61 -7.35
N GLU A 8 3.47 0.32 -7.49
CA GLU A 8 2.08 -0.15 -7.48
C GLU A 8 1.36 0.25 -6.17
N LEU A 9 2.05 0.11 -5.03
CA LEU A 9 1.50 0.46 -3.73
C LEU A 9 1.35 1.97 -3.52
N GLU A 10 2.20 2.79 -4.12
CA GLU A 10 2.02 4.25 -4.16
C GLU A 10 0.76 4.63 -4.95
N TYR A 11 0.53 4.03 -6.13
CA TYR A 11 -0.70 4.24 -6.88
C TYR A 11 -1.93 3.75 -6.12
N PHE A 12 -1.83 2.57 -5.50
CA PHE A 12 -2.89 2.01 -4.69
C PHE A 12 -3.23 2.89 -3.48
N LYS A 13 -2.22 3.49 -2.82
CA LYS A 13 -2.41 4.49 -1.74
C LYS A 13 -3.20 5.69 -2.23
N HIS A 14 -2.81 6.24 -3.38
CA HIS A 14 -3.51 7.37 -4.00
C HIS A 14 -4.97 7.03 -4.34
N ASP A 15 -5.20 5.84 -4.89
CA ASP A 15 -6.54 5.37 -5.24
C ASP A 15 -7.44 5.20 -4.00
N LEU A 16 -6.91 4.61 -2.91
CA LEU A 16 -7.62 4.50 -1.64
C LEU A 16 -7.99 5.88 -1.07
N ILE A 17 -7.06 6.84 -1.13
CA ILE A 17 -7.29 8.21 -0.64
C ILE A 17 -8.37 8.90 -1.47
N LYS A 18 -8.28 8.83 -2.81
CA LYS A 18 -9.30 9.40 -3.71
C LYS A 18 -10.68 8.81 -3.40
N TYR A 19 -10.76 7.49 -3.31
CA TYR A 19 -11.99 6.79 -2.97
C TYR A 19 -12.54 7.21 -1.59
N ALA A 20 -11.71 7.24 -0.55
CA ALA A 20 -12.11 7.60 0.82
C ALA A 20 -12.49 9.08 1.01
N THR A 21 -12.13 9.94 0.06
CA THR A 21 -12.43 11.38 0.05
C THR A 21 -13.52 11.76 -0.96
N GLY A 22 -14.12 10.78 -1.64
CA GLY A 22 -15.23 11.00 -2.57
C GLY A 22 -14.81 11.62 -3.90
N ASP A 23 -13.55 11.47 -4.29
CA ASP A 23 -13.05 11.95 -5.58
C ASP A 23 -13.63 11.11 -6.73
N LYS A 24 -14.45 11.74 -7.57
CA LYS A 24 -15.15 11.11 -8.70
C LYS A 24 -14.24 10.78 -9.88
N SER A 25 -12.98 11.23 -9.86
CA SER A 25 -11.99 10.90 -10.90
C SER A 25 -11.32 9.54 -10.70
N SER A 26 -11.61 8.86 -9.58
CA SER A 26 -11.06 7.54 -9.29
C SER A 26 -11.66 6.47 -10.21
N ASP A 27 -10.80 5.82 -10.99
CA ASP A 27 -11.10 4.60 -11.75
C ASP A 27 -10.76 3.33 -10.94
N PHE A 28 -10.77 3.47 -9.61
CA PHE A 28 -10.44 2.39 -8.70
C PHE A 28 -11.60 1.41 -8.61
N THR A 29 -11.30 0.13 -8.84
CA THR A 29 -12.31 -0.93 -8.95
C THR A 29 -12.08 -2.00 -7.90
N ASP A 30 -13.13 -2.75 -7.55
CA ASP A 30 -13.03 -3.91 -6.66
C ASP A 30 -12.01 -4.93 -7.16
N LYS A 31 -11.88 -5.07 -8.48
CA LYS A 31 -10.85 -5.93 -9.09
C LYS A 31 -9.43 -5.44 -8.75
N LYS A 32 -9.12 -4.16 -8.99
CA LYS A 32 -7.81 -3.58 -8.64
C LYS A 32 -7.53 -3.75 -7.15
N TYR A 33 -8.53 -3.48 -6.30
CA TYR A 33 -8.41 -3.65 -4.86
C TYR A 33 -8.09 -5.10 -4.47
N ALA A 34 -8.87 -6.05 -4.98
CA ALA A 34 -8.71 -7.47 -4.68
C ALA A 34 -7.36 -8.03 -5.17
N ASP A 35 -6.90 -7.57 -6.34
CA ASP A 35 -5.62 -8.00 -6.92
C ASP A 35 -4.46 -7.57 -6.01
N VAL A 36 -4.32 -6.27 -5.68
CA VAL A 36 -3.27 -5.76 -4.78
C VAL A 36 -3.36 -6.41 -3.39
N ARG A 37 -4.57 -6.52 -2.83
CA ARG A 37 -4.82 -7.19 -1.55
C ARG A 37 -4.28 -8.62 -1.55
N LYS A 38 -4.56 -9.39 -2.62
CA LYS A 38 -4.11 -10.79 -2.73
C LYS A 38 -2.58 -10.86 -2.82
N GLN A 39 -1.94 -9.95 -3.55
CA GLN A 39 -0.48 -9.89 -3.64
C GLN A 39 0.14 -9.69 -2.26
N LEU A 40 -0.32 -8.66 -1.53
CA LEU A 40 0.19 -8.34 -0.19
C LEU A 40 -0.02 -9.47 0.82
N LEU A 41 -1.19 -10.10 0.83
CA LEU A 41 -1.51 -11.17 1.78
C LEU A 41 -0.75 -12.48 1.53
N ASN A 42 -0.17 -12.67 0.35
CA ASN A 42 0.67 -13.84 0.06
C ASN A 42 2.12 -13.69 0.54
N ILE A 43 2.52 -12.50 1.01
CA ILE A 43 3.89 -12.21 1.42
C ILE A 43 3.99 -12.34 2.93
N LYS A 44 4.56 -13.45 3.40
CA LYS A 44 4.64 -13.79 4.83
C LYS A 44 5.35 -12.73 5.68
N SER A 45 6.38 -12.08 5.15
CA SER A 45 7.16 -11.06 5.86
C SER A 45 6.36 -9.78 6.16
N LEU A 46 5.25 -9.53 5.46
CA LEU A 46 4.40 -8.36 5.70
C LEU A 46 3.41 -8.55 6.85
N THR A 47 3.29 -9.75 7.42
CA THR A 47 2.22 -10.10 8.38
C THR A 47 2.09 -9.11 9.55
N GLU A 48 3.22 -8.58 10.04
CA GLU A 48 3.26 -7.67 11.19
C GLU A 48 2.96 -6.21 10.82
N ILE A 49 3.22 -5.80 9.57
CA ILE A 49 3.09 -4.41 9.10
C ILE A 49 1.88 -4.19 8.18
N ILE A 50 1.17 -5.25 7.81
CA ILE A 50 0.06 -5.16 6.86
C ILE A 50 -1.16 -4.43 7.48
N PRO A 51 -1.71 -3.40 6.80
CA PRO A 51 -2.84 -2.66 7.32
C PRO A 51 -4.05 -3.53 7.61
N GLU A 52 -4.79 -3.16 8.65
CA GLU A 52 -5.99 -3.88 9.08
C GLU A 52 -7.03 -4.01 7.96
N TYR A 53 -7.25 -2.95 7.18
CA TYR A 53 -8.23 -2.95 6.10
C TYR A 53 -7.84 -3.88 4.95
N ILE A 54 -6.54 -4.07 4.68
CA ILE A 54 -6.07 -5.07 3.71
C ILE A 54 -6.40 -6.49 4.19
N ARG A 55 -6.27 -6.75 5.50
CA ARG A 55 -6.65 -8.06 6.06
C ARG A 55 -8.15 -8.29 6.04
N LYS A 56 -8.94 -7.30 6.49
CA LYS A 56 -10.37 -7.48 6.80
C LYS A 56 -11.32 -7.15 5.66
N CYS A 57 -11.04 -6.11 4.87
CA CYS A 57 -11.94 -5.63 3.82
C CYS A 57 -11.68 -6.39 2.52
N ARG A 58 -12.71 -7.02 1.94
CA ARG A 58 -12.56 -7.85 0.73
C ARG A 58 -12.71 -7.04 -0.56
N ASP A 59 -13.46 -5.96 -0.51
CA ASP A 59 -13.75 -5.07 -1.64
C ASP A 59 -13.79 -3.59 -1.18
N LEU A 60 -14.08 -2.68 -2.11
CA LEU A 60 -14.15 -1.25 -1.85
C LEU A 60 -15.33 -0.87 -0.95
N GLY A 61 -16.42 -1.66 -0.99
CA GLY A 61 -17.59 -1.47 -0.14
C GLY A 61 -17.25 -1.72 1.34
N ASP A 62 -16.58 -2.84 1.63
CA ASP A 62 -16.06 -3.16 2.96
C ASP A 62 -15.06 -2.09 3.43
N PHE A 63 -14.14 -1.69 2.55
CA PHE A 63 -13.17 -0.65 2.83
C PHE A 63 -13.85 0.68 3.18
N TRP A 64 -14.89 1.05 2.43
CA TRP A 64 -15.67 2.27 2.69
C TRP A 64 -16.30 2.25 4.07
N GLN A 65 -16.98 1.15 4.43
CA GLN A 65 -17.63 1.03 5.74
C GLN A 65 -16.60 1.08 6.87
N PHE A 66 -15.44 0.43 6.68
CA PHE A 66 -14.34 0.47 7.64
C PHE A 66 -13.83 1.89 7.88
N ILE A 67 -13.46 2.61 6.81
CA ILE A 67 -12.78 3.90 6.96
C ILE A 67 -13.73 5.01 7.41
N LYS A 68 -15.00 5.00 6.94
CA LYS A 68 -15.99 6.00 7.32
C LYS A 68 -16.45 5.85 8.78
N ALA A 69 -16.46 4.62 9.30
CA ALA A 69 -16.81 4.35 10.70
C ALA A 69 -15.69 4.77 11.64
N LYS A 70 -14.43 4.69 11.19
CA LYS A 70 -13.25 5.02 11.99
C LYS A 70 -12.96 6.52 12.03
N TYR A 71 -13.16 7.24 10.92
CA TYR A 71 -12.81 8.66 10.81
C TYR A 71 -13.89 9.49 10.10
N SER A 72 -14.26 10.61 10.72
CA SER A 72 -15.30 11.51 10.21
C SER A 72 -14.76 12.52 9.21
N THR A 73 -13.47 12.90 9.29
CA THR A 73 -12.90 13.91 8.39
C THR A 73 -12.04 13.29 7.29
N TYR A 74 -11.97 13.96 6.13
CA TYR A 74 -11.12 13.53 5.02
C TYR A 74 -9.63 13.60 5.34
N GLN A 75 -9.24 14.54 6.20
CA GLN A 75 -7.86 14.70 6.65
C GLN A 75 -7.42 13.48 7.46
N GLU A 76 -8.21 13.06 8.45
CA GLU A 76 -7.90 11.89 9.28
C GLU A 76 -7.81 10.61 8.44
N ARG A 77 -8.71 10.42 7.47
CA ARG A 77 -8.66 9.27 6.55
C ARG A 77 -7.36 9.23 5.76
N ARG A 78 -6.94 10.38 5.20
CA ARG A 78 -5.72 10.51 4.42
C ARG A 78 -4.48 10.20 5.27
N ILE A 79 -4.43 10.75 6.49
CA ILE A 79 -3.34 10.51 7.45
C ILE A 79 -3.26 9.02 7.78
N TYR A 80 -4.37 8.42 8.20
CA TYR A 80 -4.40 7.00 8.57
C TYR A 80 -3.97 6.07 7.43
N LEU A 81 -4.45 6.32 6.20
CA LEU A 81 -4.07 5.52 5.04
C LEU A 81 -2.57 5.64 4.73
N ALA A 82 -2.00 6.84 4.85
CA ALA A 82 -0.57 7.04 4.68
C ALA A 82 0.24 6.36 5.79
N GLU A 83 -0.08 6.62 7.06
CA GLU A 83 0.65 6.08 8.22
C GLU A 83 0.64 4.55 8.27
N THR A 84 -0.44 3.91 7.82
CA THR A 84 -0.54 2.45 7.85
C THR A 84 0.07 1.77 6.62
N LEU A 85 0.00 2.40 5.44
CA LEU A 85 0.49 1.79 4.20
C LEU A 85 1.95 2.14 3.89
N ASN A 86 2.46 3.29 4.34
CA ASN A 86 3.86 3.69 4.13
C ASN A 86 4.87 2.63 4.63
N PRO A 87 4.72 2.02 5.82
CA PRO A 87 5.66 0.97 6.24
C PRO A 87 5.74 -0.23 5.28
N VAL A 88 4.64 -0.54 4.59
CA VAL A 88 4.62 -1.61 3.57
C VAL A 88 5.34 -1.16 2.30
N ILE A 89 5.18 0.11 1.91
CA ILE A 89 5.89 0.70 0.75
C ILE A 89 7.39 0.74 1.04
N GLU A 90 7.75 1.28 2.20
CA GLU A 90 9.13 1.38 2.70
C GLU A 90 9.80 -0.01 2.74
N TYR A 91 9.08 -1.07 3.15
CA TYR A 91 9.62 -2.44 3.10
C TYR A 91 10.08 -2.87 1.69
N PHE A 92 9.37 -2.48 0.64
CA PHE A 92 9.77 -2.78 -0.75
C PHE A 92 10.82 -1.81 -1.29
N GLU A 93 10.89 -0.59 -0.76
CA GLU A 93 11.93 0.39 -1.08
C GLU A 93 13.27 0.02 -0.44
N GLU A 94 13.29 -0.37 0.84
CA GLU A 94 14.50 -0.77 1.58
C GLU A 94 15.15 -2.04 1.00
N GLY A 95 14.34 -2.95 0.45
CA GLY A 95 14.83 -4.06 -0.36
C GLY A 95 15.70 -3.60 -1.54
N MET A 96 15.48 -2.39 -2.07
CA MET A 96 16.34 -1.79 -3.09
C MET A 96 17.66 -1.27 -2.53
N ASP A 97 17.62 -0.59 -1.38
CA ASP A 97 18.83 0.04 -0.81
C ASP A 97 19.89 -1.00 -0.41
N ILE A 98 19.46 -2.16 0.10
CA ILE A 98 20.36 -3.27 0.42
C ILE A 98 21.00 -3.84 -0.86
N VAL A 99 20.21 -4.05 -1.93
CA VAL A 99 20.70 -4.64 -3.19
C VAL A 99 21.64 -3.68 -3.93
N ILE A 100 21.30 -2.39 -4.02
CA ILE A 100 22.13 -1.37 -4.67
C ILE A 100 23.45 -1.21 -3.92
N SER A 101 23.41 -1.11 -2.59
CA SER A 101 24.61 -1.04 -1.76
C SER A 101 25.52 -2.25 -1.99
N HIS A 102 24.95 -3.46 -2.06
CA HIS A 102 25.73 -4.67 -2.33
C HIS A 102 26.36 -4.67 -3.73
N LEU A 103 25.62 -4.23 -4.77
CA LEU A 103 26.11 -4.15 -6.14
C LEU A 103 27.20 -3.07 -6.33
N ILE A 104 27.09 -1.93 -5.65
CA ILE A 104 28.10 -0.88 -5.67
C ILE A 104 29.40 -1.37 -5.01
N LEU A 105 29.29 -2.01 -3.84
CA LEU A 105 30.45 -2.56 -3.13
C LEU A 105 31.16 -3.70 -3.89
N GLN A 106 30.46 -4.43 -4.75
CA GLN A 106 31.05 -5.44 -5.62
C GLN A 106 31.75 -4.84 -6.85
N ARG A 107 31.34 -3.65 -7.31
CA ARG A 107 31.94 -2.95 -8.47
C ARG A 107 33.19 -2.15 -8.12
N GLU A 108 33.33 -1.71 -6.87
CA GLU A 108 34.52 -0.99 -6.41
C GLU A 108 35.70 -1.93 -6.04
N LYS A 109 35.47 -3.24 -6.05
CA LYS A 109 36.47 -4.28 -5.73
C LYS A 109 37.05 -5.02 -6.96
N GLY A 110 36.74 -4.57 -8.18
CA GLY A 110 37.30 -5.09 -9.43
C GLY A 110 37.97 -3.98 -10.22
#